data_AF-A0A1S3VI03-F1
#
_entry.id   AF-A0A1S3VI03-F1
#
_cell.length_a   1.000
_cell.length_b   1.000
_cell.length_c   1.000
_cell.angle_alpha   90.00
_cell.angle_beta   90.00
_cell.angle_gamma   90.00
#
_symmetry.space_group_name_H-M   'P 1'
#
loop_
_entity.id
_entity.type
_entity.pdbx_description
1 polymer ?
#
loop_
_entity_poly.entity_id
_entity_poly.type
_entity_poly.pdbx_seq_one_letter_code
_entity_poly.pdbx_strand_id
1 'polypeptide(L)'
;MNHLNYITNQLFHTERDWKGEKNEYKLHKTCCNMDHIRSHSSPHFLSSASNLNGQPEEERGLEGLATRVKLLLKLIQDHEGSGTKENDERKEQRMNGMMLILDEVRNRVQTIQSTDKRRAELRRCKTDLRTVPASKDKKHPPGVPTDEKEKLKRELNASLVARQSLQALCSSLGKEKQIMASELARKAQELSELEDLIGDLKAQNDMLMEKLHEWSSEQKEKKSNGVEMECNIVLRERNRALSEQLQKSIDGYRSLKRRIRDIQEENRQIRDTMEQMDEEVDAGISRLGSLKEDRTRTNVGENEIKDELLALGQVLCSLKMKISKYTQKRT
;
A
#
# COMPACT_ATOMS: atom_id res chain seq x y z
N MET A 1 25.25 21.48 19.41
CA MET A 1 23.99 20.89 19.91
C MET A 1 22.71 21.49 19.30
N ASN A 2 22.78 22.41 18.30
CA ASN A 2 21.59 23.09 17.75
C ASN A 2 21.17 22.64 16.34
N HIS A 3 21.89 21.71 15.70
CA HIS A 3 21.58 21.30 14.32
C HIS A 3 20.63 20.08 14.23
N LEU A 4 20.57 19.27 15.30
CA LEU A 4 19.67 18.11 15.38
C LEU A 4 18.21 18.53 15.64
N ASN A 5 17.98 19.58 16.44
CA ASN A 5 16.62 20.10 16.71
C ASN A 5 15.95 20.75 15.50
N TYR A 6 16.70 21.19 14.48
CA TYR A 6 16.13 21.75 13.26
C TYR A 6 15.60 20.66 12.32
N ILE A 7 16.26 19.49 12.28
CA ILE A 7 15.87 18.36 11.43
C ILE A 7 14.66 17.62 12.03
N THR A 8 14.60 17.48 13.36
CA THR A 8 13.45 16.83 14.03
C THR A 8 12.15 17.66 13.89
N ASN A 9 12.24 18.99 13.80
CA ASN A 9 11.07 19.84 13.60
C ASN A 9 10.54 19.86 12.16
N GLN A 10 11.39 19.60 11.14
CA GLN A 10 10.89 19.47 9.76
C GLN A 10 10.16 18.15 9.51
N LEU A 11 10.56 17.05 10.17
CA LEU A 11 9.88 15.76 10.05
C LEU A 11 8.49 15.72 10.71
N PHE A 12 8.28 16.48 11.79
CA PHE A 12 6.98 16.53 12.50
C PHE A 12 5.93 17.47 11.86
N HIS A 13 6.29 18.23 10.83
CA HIS A 13 5.33 19.06 10.07
C HIS A 13 4.85 18.37 8.79
N THR A 14 5.67 17.55 8.14
CA THR A 14 5.25 16.79 6.96
C THR A 14 4.31 15.61 7.28
N GLU A 15 4.36 15.09 8.50
CA GLU A 15 3.49 13.97 8.94
C GLU A 15 2.07 14.40 9.34
N ARG A 16 1.81 15.72 9.49
CA ARG A 16 0.47 16.26 9.79
C ARG A 16 -0.38 16.60 8.56
N ASP A 17 0.21 16.74 7.39
CA ASP A 17 -0.52 17.06 6.15
C ASP A 17 -1.04 15.83 5.38
N TRP A 18 -0.63 14.60 5.76
CA TRP A 18 -1.05 13.38 5.06
C TRP A 18 -2.37 12.75 5.54
N LYS A 19 -3.03 13.34 6.56
CA LYS A 19 -4.33 12.84 7.09
C LYS A 19 -5.55 13.65 6.66
N GLY A 20 -5.41 14.50 5.63
CA GLY A 20 -6.44 15.46 5.22
C GLY A 20 -7.06 15.28 3.83
N GLU A 21 -6.73 14.24 3.05
CA GLU A 21 -7.26 14.07 1.68
C GLU A 21 -7.95 12.71 1.49
N LYS A 22 -9.14 12.60 2.09
CA LYS A 22 -10.21 11.74 1.57
C LYS A 22 -11.36 12.65 1.18
N ASN A 23 -11.44 12.99 -0.10
CA ASN A 23 -12.66 12.90 -0.92
C ASN A 23 -12.50 13.68 -2.23
N GLU A 24 -13.18 13.14 -3.24
CA GLU A 24 -13.63 13.86 -4.44
C GLU A 24 -12.61 14.16 -5.55
N TYR A 25 -12.35 13.11 -6.36
CA TYR A 25 -12.26 13.30 -7.81
C TYR A 25 -13.21 12.32 -8.52
N LYS A 26 -14.46 12.74 -8.67
CA LYS A 26 -15.22 12.47 -9.90
C LYS A 26 -14.67 13.45 -10.93
N LEU A 27 -14.17 12.98 -12.09
CA LEU A 27 -14.51 13.61 -13.36
C LEU A 27 -14.01 12.80 -14.57
N HIS A 28 -14.86 12.81 -15.59
CA HIS A 28 -14.57 12.76 -17.01
C HIS A 28 -14.13 11.44 -17.66
N LYS A 29 -15.19 10.72 -18.04
CA LYS A 29 -15.33 9.87 -19.21
C LYS A 29 -14.98 10.64 -20.48
N THR A 30 -13.91 10.26 -21.17
CA THR A 30 -13.71 10.54 -22.60
C THR A 30 -13.63 9.20 -23.34
N CYS A 31 -14.50 9.10 -24.34
CA CYS A 31 -14.66 7.95 -25.22
C CYS A 31 -13.58 8.04 -26.31
N CYS A 32 -12.67 7.07 -26.37
CA CYS A 32 -11.93 6.77 -27.60
C CYS A 32 -12.25 5.33 -27.97
N ASN A 33 -13.11 5.23 -28.98
CA ASN A 33 -13.55 4.04 -29.64
C ASN A 33 -12.40 3.52 -30.53
N MET A 34 -11.94 2.29 -30.32
CA MET A 34 -11.16 1.54 -31.31
C MET A 34 -11.57 0.06 -31.24
N ASP A 35 -12.60 -0.27 -31.99
CA ASP A 35 -12.89 -1.64 -32.40
C ASP A 35 -11.89 -2.09 -33.48
N HIS A 36 -11.05 -3.07 -33.15
CA HIS A 36 -10.50 -3.97 -34.17
C HIS A 36 -10.31 -5.40 -33.63
N ILE A 37 -11.35 -6.21 -33.86
CA ILE A 37 -11.31 -7.55 -34.47
C ILE A 37 -10.14 -8.49 -34.06
N ARG A 38 -10.51 -9.44 -33.19
CA ARG A 38 -10.31 -10.91 -33.28
C ARG A 38 -8.96 -11.44 -33.81
N SER A 39 -8.27 -12.21 -32.97
CA SER A 39 -7.69 -13.51 -33.38
C SER A 39 -7.60 -14.45 -32.18
N HIS A 40 -8.36 -15.56 -32.27
CA HIS A 40 -8.27 -16.72 -31.40
C HIS A 40 -6.98 -17.47 -31.68
N SER A 41 -6.29 -17.98 -30.66
CA SER A 41 -5.46 -19.19 -30.76
C SER A 41 -5.19 -19.78 -29.38
N SER A 42 -5.77 -20.96 -29.14
CA SER A 42 -5.34 -21.91 -28.11
C SER A 42 -4.06 -22.62 -28.56
N PRO A 43 -3.15 -23.01 -27.65
CA PRO A 43 -2.26 -24.11 -27.90
C PRO A 43 -2.83 -25.40 -27.30
N HIS A 44 -2.95 -26.39 -28.17
CA HIS A 44 -3.20 -27.79 -27.86
C HIS A 44 -2.17 -28.33 -26.85
N PHE A 45 -2.67 -29.16 -25.94
CA PHE A 45 -1.88 -30.11 -25.18
C PHE A 45 -1.12 -31.04 -26.12
N LEU A 46 0.20 -31.10 -25.99
CA LEU A 46 0.98 -32.27 -26.36
C LEU A 46 1.89 -32.64 -25.19
N SER A 47 1.48 -33.70 -24.50
CA SER A 47 2.41 -34.56 -23.75
C SER A 47 3.37 -35.19 -24.75
N SER A 48 4.66 -34.95 -24.57
CA SER A 48 5.71 -35.84 -25.07
C SER A 48 6.59 -36.23 -23.90
N ALA A 49 6.39 -37.47 -23.44
CA ALA A 49 7.35 -38.18 -22.63
C ALA A 49 8.46 -38.71 -23.55
N SER A 50 9.72 -38.39 -23.25
CA SER A 50 10.84 -39.27 -23.56
C SER A 50 11.91 -39.12 -22.47
N ASN A 51 12.16 -40.22 -21.78
CA ASN A 51 13.18 -40.37 -20.76
C ASN A 51 14.61 -40.29 -21.35
N LEU A 52 15.56 -40.02 -20.43
CA LEU A 52 17.02 -40.27 -20.45
C LEU A 52 17.92 -39.03 -20.55
N ASN A 53 18.19 -38.40 -19.40
CA ASN A 53 19.53 -38.40 -18.81
C ASN A 53 19.48 -37.84 -17.38
N GLY A 54 20.37 -38.34 -16.51
CA GLY A 54 20.32 -38.14 -15.06
C GLY A 54 20.53 -36.69 -14.60
N GLN A 55 19.45 -35.92 -14.53
CA GLN A 55 19.38 -34.74 -13.68
C GLN A 55 19.04 -35.14 -12.24
N PRO A 56 19.61 -34.45 -11.23
CA PRO A 56 19.22 -34.68 -9.84
C PRO A 56 17.71 -34.42 -9.73
N GLU A 57 16.96 -35.34 -9.12
CA GLU A 57 15.51 -35.23 -8.89
C GLU A 57 15.09 -33.87 -8.27
N GLU A 58 16.02 -33.17 -7.63
CA GLU A 58 15.87 -31.85 -7.03
C GLU A 58 15.56 -30.75 -8.07
N GLU A 59 16.15 -30.77 -9.28
CA GLU A 59 15.88 -29.75 -10.33
C GLU A 59 14.46 -29.85 -10.90
N ARG A 60 13.96 -31.09 -11.08
CA ARG A 60 12.59 -31.35 -11.55
C ARG A 60 11.53 -30.89 -10.53
N GLY A 61 11.88 -30.89 -9.23
CA GLY A 61 11.02 -30.39 -8.15
C GLY A 61 10.94 -28.86 -8.10
N LEU A 62 12.07 -28.18 -8.31
CA LEU A 62 12.20 -26.72 -8.27
C LEU A 62 11.56 -26.03 -9.48
N GLU A 63 11.66 -26.61 -10.68
CA GLU A 63 11.03 -26.06 -11.89
C GLU A 63 9.49 -26.07 -11.80
N GLY A 64 8.92 -27.11 -11.18
CA GLY A 64 7.49 -27.18 -10.86
C GLY A 64 7.07 -26.13 -9.82
N LEU A 65 7.95 -25.80 -8.86
CA LEU A 65 7.72 -24.78 -7.85
C LEU A 65 7.73 -23.38 -8.47
N ALA A 66 8.68 -23.08 -9.35
CA ALA A 66 8.78 -21.80 -10.05
C ALA A 66 7.53 -21.53 -10.90
N THR A 67 7.02 -22.56 -11.58
CA THR A 67 5.77 -22.47 -12.36
C THR A 67 4.56 -22.16 -11.49
N ARG A 68 4.46 -22.79 -10.31
CA ARG A 68 3.39 -22.55 -9.32
C ARG A 68 3.44 -21.12 -8.77
N VAL A 69 4.64 -20.62 -8.45
CA VAL A 69 4.84 -19.24 -7.99
C VAL A 69 4.50 -18.22 -9.09
N LYS A 70 4.90 -18.47 -10.35
CA LYS A 70 4.51 -17.64 -11.50
C LYS A 70 2.99 -17.60 -11.69
N LEU A 71 2.30 -18.74 -11.53
CA LEU A 71 0.85 -18.81 -11.60
C LEU A 71 0.19 -18.00 -10.48
N LEU A 72 0.72 -18.06 -9.26
CA LEU A 72 0.24 -17.27 -8.13
C LEU A 72 0.37 -15.76 -8.39
N LEU A 73 1.53 -15.31 -8.86
CA LEU A 73 1.75 -13.90 -9.20
C LEU A 73 0.80 -13.41 -10.30
N LYS A 74 0.54 -14.27 -11.29
CA LYS A 74 -0.43 -13.97 -12.35
C LYS A 74 -1.85 -13.85 -11.80
N LEU A 75 -2.28 -14.75 -10.91
CA LEU A 75 -3.60 -14.67 -10.26
C LEU A 75 -3.75 -13.41 -9.40
N ILE A 76 -2.69 -12.98 -8.71
CA ILE A 76 -2.68 -11.75 -7.90
C ILE A 76 -2.87 -10.54 -8.81
N GLN A 77 -2.13 -10.48 -9.92
CA GLN A 77 -2.26 -9.42 -10.93
C GLN A 77 -3.65 -9.39 -11.56
N ASP A 78 -4.21 -10.55 -11.90
CA ASP A 78 -5.57 -10.66 -12.44
C ASP A 78 -6.65 -10.23 -11.42
N HIS A 79 -6.41 -10.47 -10.12
CA HIS A 79 -7.29 -10.05 -9.03
C HIS A 79 -7.21 -8.54 -8.74
N GLU A 80 -6.04 -7.91 -8.87
CA GLU A 80 -5.88 -6.46 -8.75
C GLU A 80 -6.50 -5.70 -9.95
N GLY A 81 -6.48 -6.33 -11.13
CA GLY A 81 -7.12 -5.80 -12.35
C GLY A 81 -8.65 -5.95 -12.39
N SER A 82 -9.23 -6.83 -11.56
CA SER A 82 -10.68 -6.96 -11.46
C SER A 82 -11.31 -5.79 -10.67
N GLY A 83 -11.92 -4.86 -11.39
CA GLY A 83 -12.61 -3.71 -10.79
C GLY A 83 -13.72 -4.13 -9.80
N THR A 84 -14.04 -3.25 -8.85
CA THR A 84 -14.99 -3.42 -7.73
C THR A 84 -16.44 -3.78 -8.09
N LYS A 85 -16.73 -4.07 -9.36
CA LYS A 85 -18.02 -4.51 -9.88
C LYS A 85 -18.11 -6.01 -10.15
N GLU A 86 -17.04 -6.77 -9.88
CA GLU A 86 -17.06 -8.21 -10.11
C GLU A 86 -17.79 -8.96 -9.00
N ASN A 87 -18.57 -9.99 -9.39
CA ASN A 87 -19.34 -10.86 -8.49
C ASN A 87 -18.43 -11.50 -7.42
N ASP A 88 -18.84 -11.43 -6.16
CA ASP A 88 -18.13 -11.96 -5.00
C ASP A 88 -17.77 -13.44 -5.16
N GLU A 89 -18.60 -14.24 -5.84
CA GLU A 89 -18.34 -15.66 -6.11
C GLU A 89 -17.07 -15.89 -6.96
N ARG A 90 -16.79 -15.00 -7.94
CA ARG A 90 -15.58 -15.10 -8.77
C ARG A 90 -14.34 -14.67 -8.01
N LYS A 91 -14.49 -13.70 -7.12
CA LYS A 91 -13.44 -13.26 -6.21
C LYS A 91 -13.07 -14.36 -5.23
N GLU A 92 -14.07 -15.04 -4.66
CA GLU A 92 -13.90 -16.18 -3.79
C GLU A 92 -13.21 -17.35 -4.51
N GLN A 93 -13.63 -17.68 -5.74
CA GLN A 93 -12.98 -18.71 -6.56
C GLN A 93 -11.49 -18.40 -6.82
N ARG A 94 -11.15 -17.13 -7.09
CA ARG A 94 -9.75 -16.71 -7.26
C ARG A 94 -8.95 -16.80 -5.96
N MET A 95 -9.50 -16.36 -4.83
CA MET A 95 -8.84 -16.51 -3.53
C MET A 95 -8.61 -17.98 -3.16
N ASN A 96 -9.59 -18.86 -3.40
CA ASN A 96 -9.47 -20.30 -3.17
C ASN A 96 -8.36 -20.91 -4.05
N GLY A 97 -8.26 -20.47 -5.31
CA GLY A 97 -7.15 -20.85 -6.20
C GLY A 97 -5.77 -20.40 -5.70
N MET A 98 -5.65 -19.16 -5.19
CA MET A 98 -4.42 -18.66 -4.60
C MET A 98 -4.01 -19.45 -3.35
N MET A 99 -4.97 -19.77 -2.48
CA MET A 99 -4.74 -20.51 -1.25
C MET A 99 -4.24 -21.94 -1.53
N LEU A 100 -4.85 -22.64 -2.50
CA LEU A 100 -4.41 -23.96 -2.95
C LEU A 100 -2.96 -23.96 -3.47
N ILE A 101 -2.58 -22.95 -4.25
CA ILE A 101 -1.21 -22.84 -4.77
C ILE A 101 -0.21 -22.58 -3.64
N LEU A 102 -0.56 -21.72 -2.67
CA LEU A 102 0.28 -21.46 -1.50
C LEU A 102 0.50 -22.70 -0.64
N ASP A 103 -0.54 -23.49 -0.40
CA ASP A 103 -0.43 -24.74 0.36
C ASP A 103 0.46 -25.76 -0.36
N GLU A 104 0.33 -25.87 -1.68
CA GLU A 104 1.17 -26.79 -2.45
C GLU A 104 2.65 -26.36 -2.50
N VAL A 105 2.90 -25.05 -2.66
CA VAL A 105 4.25 -24.47 -2.58
C VAL A 105 4.85 -24.73 -1.19
N ARG A 106 4.09 -24.49 -0.12
CA ARG A 106 4.51 -24.74 1.26
C ARG A 106 4.88 -26.20 1.49
N ASN A 107 4.02 -27.14 1.08
CA ASN A 107 4.25 -28.58 1.26
C ASN A 107 5.51 -29.06 0.52
N ARG A 108 5.73 -28.57 -0.71
CA ARG A 108 6.92 -28.91 -1.50
C ARG A 108 8.21 -28.35 -0.89
N VAL A 109 8.20 -27.09 -0.46
CA VAL A 109 9.36 -26.47 0.21
C VAL A 109 9.70 -27.20 1.50
N GLN A 110 8.70 -27.56 2.30
CA GLN A 110 8.91 -28.31 3.54
C GLN A 110 9.51 -29.71 3.29
N THR A 111 9.06 -30.38 2.23
CA THR A 111 9.60 -31.68 1.81
C THR A 111 11.07 -31.56 1.42
N ILE A 112 11.43 -30.60 0.57
CA ILE A 112 12.82 -30.34 0.13
C ILE A 112 13.74 -30.02 1.32
N GLN A 113 13.28 -29.19 2.26
CA GLN A 113 14.05 -28.85 3.46
C GLN A 113 14.28 -30.05 4.39
N SER A 114 13.35 -31.00 4.44
CA SER A 114 13.47 -32.20 5.28
C SER A 114 14.45 -33.23 4.68
N THR A 115 14.52 -33.33 3.35
CA THR A 115 15.46 -34.22 2.65
C THR A 115 16.90 -33.72 2.74
N ASP A 116 17.11 -32.41 2.67
CA ASP A 116 18.44 -31.80 2.81
C ASP A 116 19.05 -32.00 4.21
N LYS A 117 18.23 -31.89 5.26
CA LYS A 117 18.67 -32.16 6.64
C LYS A 117 19.12 -33.62 6.83
N ARG A 118 18.38 -34.59 6.29
CA ARG A 118 18.74 -36.02 6.34
C ARG A 118 20.04 -36.32 5.59
N ARG A 119 20.30 -35.62 4.48
CA ARG A 119 21.53 -35.78 3.67
C ARG A 119 22.75 -35.16 4.34
N ALA A 120 22.58 -34.05 5.06
CA ALA A 120 23.65 -33.44 5.86
C ALA A 120 24.07 -34.31 7.06
N GLU A 121 23.12 -35.00 7.68
CA GLU A 121 23.34 -35.85 8.84
C GLU A 121 24.09 -37.16 8.48
N LEU A 122 23.76 -37.78 7.34
CA LEU A 122 24.46 -38.97 6.83
C LEU A 122 25.93 -38.71 6.45
N ARG A 123 26.31 -37.46 6.15
CA ARG A 123 27.70 -37.10 5.84
C ARG A 123 28.61 -37.04 7.09
N ARG A 124 28.05 -36.94 8.31
CA ARG A 124 28.86 -36.91 9.55
C ARG A 124 29.28 -38.29 10.04
N CYS A 125 28.52 -39.35 9.75
CA CYS A 125 28.77 -40.69 10.32
C CYS A 125 29.86 -41.51 9.61
N LYS A 126 30.54 -40.97 8.57
CA LYS A 126 31.56 -41.72 7.81
C LYS A 126 33.00 -41.49 8.27
N THR A 127 33.23 -40.61 9.26
CA THR A 127 34.57 -40.22 9.72
C THR A 127 35.06 -41.01 10.94
N ASP A 128 34.24 -41.87 11.55
CA ASP A 128 34.60 -42.66 12.74
C ASP A 128 35.17 -44.04 12.36
N LEU A 129 36.30 -44.06 11.64
CA LEU A 129 37.06 -45.30 11.40
C LEU A 129 38.00 -45.57 12.58
N ARG A 130 37.56 -46.49 13.45
CA ARG A 130 38.32 -47.41 14.32
C ARG A 130 39.79 -47.05 14.60
N THR A 131 40.06 -46.62 15.83
CA THR A 131 41.37 -46.72 16.46
C THR A 131 41.75 -48.19 16.64
N VAL A 132 42.77 -48.68 15.92
CA VAL A 132 43.38 -49.99 16.17
C VAL A 132 44.21 -49.89 17.47
N PRO A 133 44.10 -50.85 18.42
CA PRO A 133 44.92 -50.81 19.62
C PRO A 133 46.37 -51.14 19.27
N ALA A 134 47.30 -50.26 19.66
CA ALA A 134 48.72 -50.54 19.68
C ALA A 134 48.98 -51.82 20.49
N SER A 135 49.59 -52.83 19.85
CA SER A 135 49.93 -54.09 20.49
C SER A 135 50.99 -53.86 21.57
N LYS A 136 50.60 -54.08 22.83
CA LYS A 136 51.49 -54.10 23.98
C LYS A 136 52.61 -55.12 23.80
N ASP A 137 53.80 -54.71 24.22
CA ASP A 137 54.96 -55.53 24.54
C ASP A 137 54.60 -56.93 25.05
N LYS A 138 55.02 -57.95 24.30
CA LYS A 138 55.23 -59.29 24.84
C LYS A 138 56.70 -59.66 24.71
N LYS A 139 57.41 -59.55 25.83
CA LYS A 139 58.69 -60.23 26.09
C LYS A 139 58.57 -61.69 25.67
N HIS A 140 59.39 -62.13 24.74
CA HIS A 140 59.54 -63.54 24.39
C HIS A 140 60.61 -64.18 25.31
N PRO A 141 60.42 -65.41 25.81
CA PRO A 141 61.48 -66.13 26.54
C PRO A 141 62.60 -66.53 25.56
N PRO A 142 63.87 -66.55 26.01
CA PRO A 142 64.99 -66.99 25.20
C PRO A 142 65.06 -68.52 25.16
N GLY A 143 65.21 -69.11 23.97
CA GLY A 143 65.71 -70.48 23.84
C GLY A 143 64.80 -71.54 23.21
N VAL A 144 64.19 -71.27 22.06
CA VAL A 144 63.78 -72.34 21.11
C VAL A 144 64.43 -72.02 19.76
N PRO A 145 65.15 -72.95 19.10
CA PRO A 145 65.71 -72.70 17.78
C PRO A 145 64.54 -72.54 16.82
N THR A 146 64.18 -71.28 16.58
CA THR A 146 63.19 -70.93 15.56
C THR A 146 63.89 -71.23 14.24
N ASP A 147 63.35 -72.17 13.45
CA ASP A 147 63.88 -72.49 12.13
C ASP A 147 64.02 -71.17 11.35
N GLU A 148 65.27 -70.76 11.09
CA GLU A 148 65.58 -69.47 10.45
C GLU A 148 64.86 -69.38 9.10
N LYS A 149 64.62 -70.52 8.46
CA LYS A 149 63.82 -70.65 7.24
C LYS A 149 62.37 -70.20 7.43
N GLU A 150 61.71 -70.53 8.55
CA GLU A 150 60.35 -70.08 8.83
C GLU A 150 60.30 -68.59 9.17
N LYS A 151 61.34 -68.06 9.84
CA LYS A 151 61.46 -66.63 10.12
C LYS A 151 61.62 -65.83 8.81
N LEU A 152 62.52 -66.25 7.93
CA LEU A 152 62.72 -65.62 6.62
C LEU A 152 61.46 -65.69 5.74
N LYS A 153 60.71 -66.79 5.76
CA LYS A 153 59.41 -66.89 5.07
C LYS A 153 58.38 -65.88 5.60
N ARG A 154 58.32 -65.69 6.93
CA ARG A 154 57.43 -64.70 7.55
C ARG A 154 57.83 -63.28 7.18
N GLU A 155 59.12 -62.95 7.20
CA GLU A 155 59.64 -61.64 6.79
C GLU A 155 59.39 -61.35 5.30
N LEU A 156 59.59 -62.33 4.42
CA LEU A 156 59.28 -62.20 3.00
C LEU A 156 57.79 -61.95 2.76
N ASN A 157 56.89 -62.69 3.43
CA ASN A 157 55.46 -62.44 3.35
C ASN A 157 55.07 -61.06 3.91
N ALA A 158 55.67 -60.63 5.03
CA ALA A 158 55.44 -59.31 5.58
C ALA A 158 55.89 -58.21 4.59
N SER A 159 57.04 -58.38 3.94
CA SER A 159 57.53 -57.48 2.89
C SER A 159 56.58 -57.45 1.67
N LEU A 160 56.07 -58.60 1.24
CA LEU A 160 55.09 -58.68 0.15
C LEU A 160 53.80 -57.93 0.49
N VAL A 161 53.26 -58.11 1.70
CA VAL A 161 52.06 -57.41 2.18
C VAL A 161 52.31 -55.91 2.29
N ALA A 162 53.47 -55.49 2.81
CA ALA A 162 53.85 -54.08 2.86
C ALA A 162 53.92 -53.46 1.45
N ARG A 163 54.49 -54.18 0.47
CA ARG A 163 54.54 -53.75 -0.93
C ARG A 163 53.15 -53.61 -1.55
N GLN A 164 52.26 -54.57 -1.32
CA GLN A 164 50.87 -54.50 -1.81
C GLN A 164 50.10 -53.33 -1.18
N SER A 165 50.29 -53.09 0.12
CA SER A 165 49.71 -51.94 0.83
C SER A 165 50.20 -50.61 0.23
N LEU A 166 51.50 -50.48 -0.01
CA LEU A 166 52.07 -49.29 -0.65
C LEU A 166 51.54 -49.09 -2.07
N GLN A 167 51.43 -50.17 -2.85
CA GLN A 167 50.83 -50.11 -4.19
C GLN A 167 49.37 -49.62 -4.15
N ALA A 168 48.59 -50.09 -3.18
CA ALA A 168 47.22 -49.63 -2.97
C ALA A 168 47.16 -48.13 -2.60
N LEU A 169 48.05 -47.68 -1.71
CA LEU A 169 48.15 -46.26 -1.32
C LEU A 169 48.55 -45.36 -2.49
N CYS A 170 49.55 -45.74 -3.28
CA CYS A 170 49.93 -44.97 -4.48
C CYS A 170 48.77 -44.90 -5.48
N SER A 171 48.00 -45.99 -5.63
CA SER A 171 46.83 -46.03 -6.51
C SER A 171 45.69 -45.15 -6.01
N SER A 172 45.40 -45.15 -4.70
CA SER A 172 44.36 -44.29 -4.12
C SER A 172 44.75 -42.82 -4.16
N LEU A 173 46.01 -42.50 -3.86
CA LEU A 173 46.54 -41.13 -3.92
C LEU A 173 46.48 -40.56 -5.34
N GLY A 174 46.76 -41.38 -6.36
CA GLY A 174 46.60 -40.98 -7.76
C GLY A 174 45.15 -40.61 -8.11
N LYS A 175 44.16 -41.37 -7.61
CA LYS A 175 42.73 -41.06 -7.80
C LYS A 175 42.33 -39.78 -7.06
N GLU A 176 42.79 -39.60 -5.83
CA GLU A 176 42.53 -38.40 -5.04
C GLU A 176 43.11 -37.15 -5.70
N LYS A 177 44.35 -37.23 -6.23
CA LYS A 177 44.95 -36.16 -7.03
C LYS A 177 44.09 -35.79 -8.24
N GLN A 178 43.55 -36.78 -8.94
CA GLN A 178 42.68 -36.54 -10.09
C GLN A 178 41.36 -35.86 -9.69
N ILE A 179 40.76 -36.28 -8.57
CA ILE A 179 39.54 -35.66 -8.02
C ILE A 179 39.82 -34.20 -7.66
N MET A 180 40.90 -33.92 -6.92
CA MET A 180 41.29 -32.55 -6.57
C MET A 180 41.53 -31.68 -7.79
N ALA A 181 42.20 -32.20 -8.83
CA ALA A 181 42.41 -31.48 -10.07
C ALA A 181 41.09 -31.13 -10.76
N SER A 182 40.12 -32.07 -10.80
CA SER A 182 38.80 -31.83 -11.37
C SER A 182 37.99 -30.80 -10.59
N GLU A 183 38.05 -30.83 -9.25
CA GLU A 183 37.37 -29.85 -8.40
C GLU A 183 38.00 -28.45 -8.53
N LEU A 184 39.32 -28.36 -8.63
CA LEU A 184 40.01 -27.10 -8.89
C LEU A 184 39.62 -26.51 -10.25
N ALA A 185 39.56 -27.33 -11.30
CA ALA A 185 39.13 -26.88 -12.63
C ALA A 185 37.68 -26.37 -12.60
N ARG A 186 36.79 -27.10 -11.94
CA ARG A 186 35.39 -26.69 -11.74
C ARG A 186 35.28 -25.37 -10.99
N LYS A 187 36.06 -25.19 -9.92
CA LYS A 187 36.10 -23.93 -9.16
C LYS A 187 36.68 -22.76 -9.95
N ALA A 188 37.70 -23.00 -10.77
CA ALA A 188 38.25 -21.97 -11.65
C ALA A 188 37.20 -21.50 -12.67
N GLN A 189 36.41 -22.43 -13.22
CA GLN A 189 35.31 -22.09 -14.12
C GLN A 189 34.21 -21.28 -13.41
N GLU A 190 33.76 -21.72 -12.22
CA GLU A 190 32.75 -20.98 -11.44
C GLU A 190 33.21 -19.54 -11.13
N LEU A 191 34.49 -19.34 -10.82
CA LEU A 191 35.04 -18.01 -10.59
C LEU A 191 35.02 -17.14 -11.85
N SER A 192 35.38 -17.71 -13.00
CA SER A 192 35.33 -17.00 -14.29
C SER A 192 33.90 -16.56 -14.63
N GLU A 193 32.90 -17.42 -14.43
CA GLU A 193 31.49 -17.10 -14.68
C GLU A 193 30.97 -15.97 -13.76
N LEU A 194 31.43 -15.94 -12.51
CA LEU A 194 31.11 -14.85 -11.58
C LEU A 194 31.82 -13.54 -11.95
N GLU A 195 33.04 -13.59 -12.46
CA GLU A 195 33.77 -12.41 -12.96
C GLU A 195 33.04 -11.77 -14.15
N ASP A 196 32.52 -12.57 -15.08
CA ASP A 196 31.72 -12.10 -16.21
C ASP A 196 30.42 -11.43 -15.72
N LEU A 197 29.69 -12.04 -14.78
CA LEU A 197 28.49 -11.45 -14.19
C LEU A 197 28.77 -10.11 -13.49
N ILE A 198 29.91 -10.02 -12.78
CA ILE A 198 30.34 -8.76 -12.16
C ILE A 198 30.65 -7.71 -13.24
N GLY A 199 31.26 -8.11 -14.35
CA GLY A 199 31.49 -7.25 -15.52
C GLY A 199 30.19 -6.67 -16.08
N ASP A 200 29.20 -7.53 -16.33
CA ASP A 200 27.89 -7.11 -16.84
C ASP A 200 27.17 -6.14 -15.90
N LEU A 201 27.19 -6.42 -14.59
CA LEU A 201 26.60 -5.53 -13.58
C LEU A 201 27.29 -4.17 -13.50
N LYS A 202 28.63 -4.14 -13.64
CA LYS A 202 29.38 -2.87 -13.72
C LYS A 202 28.98 -2.07 -14.95
N ALA A 203 28.92 -2.70 -16.12
CA ALA A 203 28.49 -2.04 -17.35
C ALA A 203 27.06 -1.47 -17.26
N GLN A 204 26.13 -2.21 -16.63
CA GLN A 204 24.77 -1.71 -16.37
C GLN A 204 24.76 -0.51 -15.41
N ASN A 205 25.53 -0.58 -14.33
CA ASN A 205 25.64 0.54 -13.39
C ASN A 205 26.22 1.79 -14.06
N ASP A 206 27.27 1.64 -14.88
CA ASP A 206 27.87 2.76 -15.61
C ASP A 206 26.86 3.40 -16.57
N MET A 207 26.09 2.59 -17.31
CA MET A 207 25.01 3.09 -18.18
C MET A 207 23.91 3.83 -17.40
N LEU A 208 23.51 3.31 -16.23
CA LEU A 208 22.51 3.97 -15.38
C LEU A 208 23.04 5.28 -14.81
N MET A 209 24.32 5.32 -14.44
CA MET A 209 24.99 6.54 -13.98
C MET A 209 25.06 7.58 -15.09
N GLU A 210 25.38 7.20 -16.32
CA GLU A 210 25.38 8.08 -17.48
C GLU A 210 23.98 8.68 -17.72
N LYS A 211 22.93 7.85 -17.73
CA LYS A 211 21.54 8.32 -17.85
C LYS A 211 21.12 9.27 -16.73
N LEU A 212 21.60 9.03 -15.50
CA LEU A 212 21.32 9.90 -14.36
C LEU A 212 22.01 11.26 -14.55
N HIS A 213 23.25 11.26 -15.05
CA HIS A 213 23.97 12.49 -15.39
C HIS A 213 23.31 13.26 -16.54
N GLU A 214 22.87 12.57 -17.60
CA GLU A 214 22.08 13.15 -18.69
C GLU A 214 20.80 13.80 -18.17
N TRP A 215 20.02 13.08 -17.36
CA TRP A 215 18.78 13.62 -16.77
C TRP A 215 19.04 14.83 -15.85
N SER A 216 20.11 14.77 -15.04
CA SER A 216 20.53 15.89 -14.18
C SER A 216 20.95 17.12 -15.00
N SER A 217 21.62 16.91 -16.13
CA SER A 217 22.00 17.97 -17.06
C SER A 217 20.77 18.58 -17.73
N GLU A 218 19.87 17.75 -18.27
CA GLU A 218 18.60 18.21 -18.85
C GLU A 218 17.75 18.99 -17.85
N GLN A 219 17.72 18.58 -16.59
CA GLN A 219 16.96 19.28 -15.55
C GLN A 219 17.57 20.66 -15.24
N LYS A 220 18.89 20.80 -15.32
CA LYS A 220 19.58 22.09 -15.19
C LYS A 220 19.32 22.98 -16.41
N GLU A 221 19.31 22.42 -17.61
CA GLU A 221 18.98 23.16 -18.84
C GLU A 221 17.52 23.61 -18.87
N LYS A 222 16.56 22.77 -18.45
CA LYS A 222 15.14 23.15 -18.31
C LYS A 222 14.94 24.27 -17.28
N LYS A 223 15.69 24.26 -16.16
CA LYS A 223 15.71 25.39 -15.21
C LYS A 223 16.37 26.65 -15.78
N SER A 224 17.27 26.52 -16.73
CA SER A 224 17.92 27.63 -17.45
C SER A 224 17.03 28.23 -18.55
N ASN A 225 16.04 27.49 -19.04
CA ASN A 225 15.04 28.02 -19.97
C ASN A 225 14.05 28.91 -19.21
N GLY A 226 14.38 30.20 -19.07
CA GLY A 226 13.56 31.21 -18.40
C GLY A 226 12.10 31.26 -18.85
N VAL A 227 11.77 30.76 -20.05
CA VAL A 227 10.41 30.65 -20.59
C VAL A 227 9.53 29.65 -19.81
N GLU A 228 10.07 28.54 -19.34
CA GLU A 228 9.28 27.54 -18.58
C GLU A 228 9.01 28.02 -17.14
N MET A 229 10.00 28.71 -16.54
CA MET A 229 9.84 29.36 -15.24
C MET A 229 8.83 30.52 -15.32
N GLU A 230 8.91 31.36 -16.36
CA GLU A 230 7.97 32.46 -16.60
C GLU A 230 6.54 31.97 -16.83
N CYS A 231 6.36 30.92 -17.65
CA CYS A 231 5.05 30.27 -17.86
C CYS A 231 4.47 29.75 -16.52
N ASN A 232 5.31 29.15 -15.67
CA ASN A 232 4.90 28.68 -14.36
C ASN A 232 4.48 29.84 -13.44
N ILE A 233 5.20 30.97 -13.46
CA ILE A 233 4.86 32.18 -12.70
C ILE A 233 3.52 32.75 -13.16
N VAL A 234 3.33 32.94 -14.47
CA VAL A 234 2.06 33.45 -15.05
C VAL A 234 0.87 32.55 -14.69
N LEU A 235 1.06 31.22 -14.74
CA LEU A 235 0.01 30.27 -14.33
C LEU A 235 -0.30 30.36 -12.83
N ARG A 236 0.71 30.54 -11.97
CA ARG A 236 0.50 30.76 -10.53
C ARG A 236 -0.25 32.06 -10.26
N GLU A 237 0.11 33.15 -10.93
CA GLU A 237 -0.57 34.44 -10.77
C GLU A 237 -2.03 34.37 -11.24
N ARG A 238 -2.30 33.71 -12.37
CA ARG A 238 -3.67 33.47 -12.85
C ARG A 238 -4.47 32.65 -11.85
N ASN A 239 -3.91 31.56 -11.32
CA ASN A 239 -4.59 30.72 -10.32
C ASN A 239 -4.86 31.50 -9.03
N ARG A 240 -3.92 32.35 -8.61
CA ARG A 240 -4.10 33.24 -7.47
C ARG A 240 -5.24 34.23 -7.71
N ALA A 241 -5.27 34.91 -8.85
CA ALA A 241 -6.33 35.86 -9.21
C ALA A 241 -7.71 35.19 -9.25
N LEU A 242 -7.82 33.98 -9.82
CA LEU A 242 -9.05 33.20 -9.83
C LEU A 242 -9.50 32.80 -8.41
N SER A 243 -8.56 32.42 -7.55
CA SER A 243 -8.83 32.08 -6.15
C SER A 243 -9.33 33.29 -5.37
N GLU A 244 -8.73 34.46 -5.57
CA GLU A 244 -9.17 35.72 -4.96
C GLU A 244 -10.57 36.13 -5.48
N GLN A 245 -10.86 35.93 -6.76
CA GLN A 245 -12.18 36.19 -7.32
C GLN A 245 -13.26 35.26 -6.74
N LEU A 246 -12.94 33.97 -6.60
CA LEU A 246 -13.83 33.00 -5.96
C LEU A 246 -14.09 33.37 -4.49
N GLN A 247 -13.06 33.74 -3.75
CA GLN A 247 -13.19 34.16 -2.36
C GLN A 247 -14.09 35.39 -2.23
N LYS A 248 -13.90 36.41 -3.08
CA LYS A 248 -14.78 37.58 -3.15
C LYS A 248 -16.24 37.20 -3.45
N SER A 249 -16.48 36.24 -4.35
CA SER A 249 -17.82 35.75 -4.66
C SER A 249 -18.47 35.05 -3.45
N ILE A 250 -17.71 34.18 -2.76
CA ILE A 250 -18.16 33.49 -1.55
C ILE A 250 -18.52 34.49 -0.45
N ASP A 251 -17.68 35.49 -0.23
CA ASP A 251 -17.92 36.51 0.80
C ASP A 251 -19.11 37.41 0.43
N GLY A 252 -19.29 37.72 -0.85
CA GLY A 252 -20.49 38.37 -1.37
C GLY A 252 -21.76 37.56 -1.10
N TYR A 253 -21.75 36.26 -1.38
CA TYR A 253 -22.88 35.37 -1.08
C TYR A 253 -23.18 35.27 0.42
N ARG A 254 -22.14 35.17 1.27
CA ARG A 254 -22.28 35.18 2.74
C ARG A 254 -22.88 36.49 3.24
N SER A 255 -22.49 37.62 2.66
CA SER A 255 -23.06 38.94 2.98
C SER A 255 -24.53 39.04 2.58
N LEU A 256 -24.88 38.61 1.37
CA LEU A 256 -26.27 38.57 0.91
C LEU A 256 -27.13 37.66 1.78
N LYS A 257 -26.63 36.48 2.16
CA LYS A 257 -27.31 35.56 3.08
C LYS A 257 -27.58 36.19 4.44
N ARG A 258 -26.65 36.99 4.98
CA ARG A 258 -26.88 37.77 6.21
C ARG A 258 -28.00 38.79 6.01
N ARG A 259 -27.93 39.60 4.96
CA ARG A 259 -28.94 40.61 4.64
C ARG A 259 -30.34 40.04 4.44
N ILE A 260 -30.46 38.87 3.80
CA ILE A 260 -31.75 38.17 3.66
C ILE A 260 -32.33 37.80 5.02
N ARG A 261 -31.50 37.31 5.96
CA ARG A 261 -31.97 37.00 7.32
C ARG A 261 -32.41 38.25 8.06
N ASP A 262 -31.67 39.35 7.93
CA ASP A 262 -32.02 40.62 8.57
C ASP A 262 -33.37 41.13 8.06
N ILE A 263 -33.59 41.11 6.73
CA ILE A 263 -34.87 41.49 6.11
C ILE A 263 -36.00 40.53 6.53
N GLN A 264 -35.74 39.22 6.62
CA GLN A 264 -36.73 38.26 7.08
C GLN A 264 -37.16 38.51 8.53
N GLU A 265 -36.20 38.87 9.38
CA GLU A 265 -36.45 39.20 10.78
C GLU A 265 -37.19 40.53 10.94
N GLU A 266 -36.81 41.56 10.18
CA GLU A 266 -37.58 42.80 10.10
C GLU A 266 -39.01 42.51 9.65
N ASN A 267 -39.20 41.78 8.54
CA ASN A 267 -40.53 41.41 8.06
C ASN A 267 -41.35 40.61 9.08
N ARG A 268 -40.70 39.81 9.93
CA ARG A 268 -41.37 39.11 11.05
C ARG A 268 -41.88 40.13 12.07
N GLN A 269 -41.01 41.04 12.53
CA GLN A 269 -41.39 42.11 13.47
C GLN A 269 -42.53 42.99 12.93
N ILE A 270 -42.52 43.26 11.61
CA ILE A 270 -43.61 43.97 10.91
C ILE A 270 -44.93 43.22 11.04
N ARG A 271 -44.95 41.92 10.73
CA ARG A 271 -46.15 41.09 10.85
C ARG A 271 -46.65 41.01 12.29
N ASP A 272 -45.76 40.80 13.25
CA ASP A 272 -46.13 40.70 14.67
C ASP A 272 -46.76 42.02 15.17
N THR A 273 -46.24 43.18 14.73
CA THR A 273 -46.86 44.46 15.12
C THR A 273 -48.17 44.71 14.39
N MET A 274 -48.28 44.27 13.14
CA MET A 274 -49.52 44.38 12.37
C MET A 274 -50.63 43.53 13.00
N GLU A 275 -50.32 42.31 13.44
CA GLU A 275 -51.24 41.43 14.18
C GLU A 275 -51.73 42.10 15.48
N GLN A 276 -50.82 42.70 16.27
CA GLN A 276 -51.22 43.45 17.47
C GLN A 276 -52.10 44.68 17.18
N MET A 277 -51.94 45.33 16.02
CA MET A 277 -52.83 46.43 15.63
C MET A 277 -54.20 45.89 15.20
N ASP A 278 -54.23 44.75 14.52
CA ASP A 278 -55.47 44.07 14.11
C ASP A 278 -56.29 43.67 15.35
N GLU A 279 -55.66 43.08 16.36
CA GLU A 279 -56.28 42.76 17.66
C GLU A 279 -56.85 44.00 18.36
N GLU A 280 -56.12 45.12 18.35
CA GLU A 280 -56.60 46.39 18.93
C GLU A 280 -57.79 46.97 18.16
N VAL A 281 -57.80 46.84 16.83
CA VAL A 281 -58.93 47.26 15.99
C VAL A 281 -60.16 46.38 16.28
N ASP A 282 -60.00 45.06 16.32
CA ASP A 282 -61.08 44.12 16.64
C ASP A 282 -61.66 44.36 18.05
N ALA A 283 -60.79 44.64 19.03
CA ALA A 283 -61.23 45.03 20.37
C ALA A 283 -62.01 46.35 20.35
N GLY A 284 -61.56 47.34 19.57
CA GLY A 284 -62.26 48.61 19.37
C GLY A 284 -63.63 48.44 18.69
N ILE A 285 -63.72 47.61 17.65
CA ILE A 285 -64.97 47.28 16.95
C ILE A 285 -65.94 46.56 17.91
N SER A 286 -65.44 45.59 18.67
CA SER A 286 -66.24 44.84 19.65
C SER A 286 -66.83 45.77 20.71
N ARG A 287 -66.03 46.70 21.25
CA ARG A 287 -66.51 47.72 22.20
C ARG A 287 -67.58 48.64 21.60
N LEU A 288 -67.36 49.11 20.36
CA LEU A 288 -68.33 49.95 19.66
C LEU A 288 -69.65 49.20 19.40
N GLY A 289 -69.55 47.91 19.08
CA GLY A 289 -70.70 47.00 18.96
C GLY A 289 -71.48 46.87 20.26
N SER A 290 -70.79 46.54 21.37
CA SER A 290 -71.41 46.43 22.71
C SER A 290 -72.07 47.75 23.13
N LEU A 291 -71.38 48.88 23.00
CA LEU A 291 -71.92 50.20 23.34
C LEU A 291 -73.19 50.54 22.54
N LYS A 292 -73.21 50.17 21.25
CA LYS A 292 -74.38 50.34 20.38
C LYS A 292 -75.55 49.45 20.83
N GLU A 293 -75.29 48.20 21.18
CA GLU A 293 -76.32 47.28 21.69
C GLU A 293 -76.88 47.75 23.04
N ASP A 294 -76.02 48.15 23.97
CA ASP A 294 -76.41 48.57 25.32
C ASP A 294 -77.31 49.80 25.27
N ARG A 295 -76.98 50.78 24.41
CA ARG A 295 -77.82 51.96 24.14
C ARG A 295 -79.21 51.60 23.57
N THR A 296 -79.35 50.47 22.87
CA THR A 296 -80.64 50.02 22.33
C THR A 296 -81.46 49.17 23.31
N ARG A 297 -80.82 48.44 24.23
CA ARG A 297 -81.47 47.53 25.18
C ARG A 297 -81.81 48.18 26.53
N THR A 298 -81.02 49.15 26.98
CA THR A 298 -81.11 49.74 28.32
C THR A 298 -80.84 51.25 28.23
N ASN A 299 -81.47 52.05 29.08
CA ASN A 299 -81.17 53.49 29.16
C ASN A 299 -79.84 53.65 29.92
N VAL A 300 -78.72 53.39 29.24
CA VAL A 300 -77.34 53.45 29.77
C VAL A 300 -77.06 54.85 30.31
N GLY A 301 -76.46 54.94 31.50
CA GLY A 301 -76.14 56.22 32.11
C GLY A 301 -75.03 56.96 31.35
N GLU A 302 -75.09 58.29 31.29
CA GLU A 302 -74.09 59.13 30.59
C GLU A 302 -72.65 58.84 31.03
N ASN A 303 -72.43 58.42 32.28
CA ASN A 303 -71.12 58.08 32.82
C ASN A 303 -70.51 56.81 32.18
N GLU A 304 -71.31 55.75 31.93
CA GLU A 304 -70.81 54.52 31.28
C GLU A 304 -70.43 54.77 29.82
N ILE A 305 -71.22 55.58 29.11
CA ILE A 305 -70.91 55.99 27.73
C ILE A 305 -69.59 56.77 27.69
N LYS A 306 -69.38 57.65 28.68
CA LYS A 306 -68.15 58.43 28.79
C LYS A 306 -66.94 57.55 29.07
N ASP A 307 -67.08 56.53 29.92
CA ASP A 307 -66.00 55.59 30.24
C ASP A 307 -65.61 54.71 29.03
N GLU A 308 -66.60 54.20 28.27
CA GLU A 308 -66.33 53.48 27.02
C GLU A 308 -65.70 54.38 25.94
N LEU A 309 -66.13 55.65 25.85
CA LEU A 309 -65.47 56.63 24.96
C LEU A 309 -64.02 56.90 25.36
N LEU A 310 -63.72 56.98 26.65
CA LEU A 310 -62.34 57.13 27.15
C LEU A 310 -61.50 55.89 26.82
N ALA A 311 -62.04 54.68 27.02
CA ALA A 311 -61.37 53.43 26.67
C ALA A 311 -61.11 53.33 25.16
N LEU A 312 -62.09 53.69 24.32
CA LEU A 312 -61.92 53.75 22.86
C LEU A 312 -60.86 54.79 22.46
N GLY A 313 -60.84 55.93 23.14
CA GLY A 313 -59.80 56.95 22.97
C GLY A 313 -58.39 56.42 23.28
N GLN A 314 -58.24 55.57 24.31
CA GLN A 314 -56.96 54.93 24.62
C GLN A 314 -56.51 53.95 23.52
N VAL A 315 -57.41 53.13 22.98
CA VAL A 315 -57.12 52.23 21.85
C VAL A 315 -56.64 53.01 20.63
N LEU A 316 -57.36 54.08 20.26
CA LEU A 316 -56.99 54.94 19.12
C LEU A 316 -55.64 55.65 19.35
N CYS A 317 -55.35 56.08 20.57
CA CYS A 317 -54.04 56.62 20.93
C CYS A 317 -52.92 55.58 20.80
N SER A 318 -53.14 54.34 21.28
CA SER A 318 -52.17 53.23 21.12
C SER A 318 -51.86 52.98 19.64
N LEU A 319 -52.90 52.83 18.82
CA LEU A 319 -52.78 52.62 17.37
C LEU A 319 -52.01 53.76 16.69
N LYS A 320 -52.34 55.02 17.02
CA LYS A 320 -51.65 56.19 16.47
C LYS A 320 -50.14 56.16 16.80
N MET A 321 -49.78 55.78 18.02
CA MET A 321 -48.38 55.67 18.43
C MET A 321 -47.65 54.54 17.67
N LYS A 322 -48.29 53.38 17.50
CA LYS A 322 -47.73 52.25 16.72
C LYS A 322 -47.54 52.62 15.25
N ILE A 323 -48.53 53.26 14.62
CA ILE A 323 -48.45 53.74 13.23
C ILE A 323 -47.32 54.76 13.08
N SER A 324 -47.20 55.74 14.00
CA SER A 324 -46.13 56.74 13.95
C SER A 324 -44.74 56.11 14.02
N LYS A 325 -44.56 55.12 14.91
CA LYS A 325 -43.30 54.38 15.06
C LYS A 325 -42.94 53.62 13.78
N TYR A 326 -43.92 53.08 13.08
CA TYR A 326 -43.72 52.37 11.80
C TYR A 326 -43.34 53.30 10.66
N THR A 327 -44.06 54.41 10.52
CA THR A 327 -43.80 55.39 9.45
C THR A 327 -42.39 55.96 9.55
N GLN A 328 -41.89 56.19 10.77
CA GLN A 328 -40.55 56.70 11.02
C GLN A 328 -39.43 55.69 10.76
N LYS A 329 -39.69 54.38 10.91
CA LYS A 329 -38.71 53.31 10.64
C LYS A 329 -38.55 53.05 9.13
N ARG A 330 -39.45 53.58 8.29
CA ARG A 330 -39.50 53.34 6.83
C ARG A 330 -38.82 54.45 6.01
N THR A 331 -38.56 55.61 6.59
CA THR A 331 -37.82 56.75 6.03
C THR A 331 -36.34 56.69 6.38
#